data_AF-A0A7S0UE07-F1
#
_entry.id   AF-A0A7S0UE07-F1
#
_cell.length_a   1.000
_cell.length_b   1.000
_cell.length_c   1.000
_cell.angle_alpha   90.00
_cell.angle_beta   90.00
_cell.angle_gamma   90.00
#
_symmetry.space_group_name_H-M   'P 1'
#
loop_
_entity.id
_entity.type
_entity.pdbx_description
1 polymer ?
#
loop_
_entity_poly.entity_id
_entity_poly.type
_entity_poly.pdbx_seq_one_letter_code
_entity_poly.pdbx_strand_id
1 'polypeptide(L)'
;EFPEETVPEIMRTNLSSTILTLKGMNIDDPVEFDYMDPPEHDKILAALRMLYLFGALDQDGKLTQIGRDMALFPLEPSLSRMLLASVAHRCSSDMLTVIALLATDGANVFYRPSMEEEKKAATAAKQQFYDPEGDYAGMLRLYSMWESNGGIKKGLFWCKKNYVQSRAMAK
;
A
#
# COMPACT_ATOMS: atom_id res chain seq x y z
N GLU A 1 -30.83 -14.65 9.31
CA GLU A 1 -30.62 -13.81 10.51
C GLU A 1 -29.20 -13.27 10.48
N PHE A 2 -28.99 -12.06 11.01
CA PHE A 2 -27.63 -11.51 11.15
C PHE A 2 -26.95 -12.15 12.36
N PRO A 3 -25.63 -12.41 12.31
CA PRO A 3 -24.90 -12.88 13.47
C PRO A 3 -24.96 -11.83 14.60
N GLU A 4 -25.05 -12.30 15.84
CA GLU A 4 -25.15 -11.43 17.04
C GLU A 4 -23.86 -10.63 17.29
N GLU A 5 -22.72 -11.17 16.88
CA GLU A 5 -21.40 -10.54 17.03
C GLU A 5 -20.63 -10.53 15.71
N THR A 6 -19.78 -9.51 15.54
CA THR A 6 -18.88 -9.42 14.39
C THR A 6 -17.61 -10.22 14.65
N VAL A 7 -17.21 -11.04 13.68
CA VAL A 7 -15.95 -11.79 13.73
C VAL A 7 -14.75 -10.84 14.00
N PRO A 8 -13.82 -11.19 14.90
CA PRO A 8 -12.62 -10.39 15.18
C PRO A 8 -11.80 -10.03 13.93
N GLU A 9 -11.11 -8.90 13.96
CA GLU A 9 -10.29 -8.43 12.82
C GLU A 9 -9.09 -9.35 12.54
N ILE A 10 -8.46 -9.89 13.58
CA ILE A 10 -7.31 -10.80 13.46
C ILE A 10 -7.65 -12.08 12.69
N MET A 11 -8.92 -12.49 12.69
CA MET A 11 -9.39 -13.65 11.93
C MET A 11 -9.74 -13.31 10.47
N ARG A 12 -9.87 -12.02 10.13
CA ARG A 12 -10.36 -11.54 8.83
C ARG A 12 -9.28 -10.92 7.94
N THR A 13 -8.13 -10.55 8.50
CA THR A 13 -7.09 -9.75 7.82
C THR A 13 -5.81 -10.55 7.56
N ASN A 14 -4.94 -10.01 6.70
CA ASN A 14 -3.61 -10.56 6.49
C ASN A 14 -2.70 -10.20 7.68
N LEU A 15 -2.10 -11.23 8.28
CA LEU A 15 -1.29 -11.08 9.49
C LEU A 15 0.16 -10.66 9.23
N SER A 16 0.57 -10.43 7.98
CA SER A 16 1.97 -10.14 7.64
C SER A 16 2.52 -8.91 8.39
N SER A 17 1.75 -7.83 8.46
CA SER A 17 2.13 -6.60 9.19
C SER A 17 2.18 -6.84 10.70
N THR A 18 1.17 -7.52 11.25
CA THR A 18 1.08 -7.87 12.67
C THR A 18 2.23 -8.78 13.11
N ILE A 19 2.54 -9.83 12.35
CA ILE A 19 3.63 -10.76 12.66
C ILE A 19 4.98 -10.07 12.57
N LEU A 20 5.20 -9.20 11.57
CA LEU A 20 6.42 -8.40 11.49
C LEU A 20 6.60 -7.53 12.74
N THR A 21 5.50 -6.92 13.21
CA THR A 21 5.49 -6.11 14.44
C THR A 21 5.79 -6.96 15.68
N LEU A 22 5.14 -8.13 15.83
CA LEU A 22 5.38 -9.06 16.94
C LEU A 22 6.85 -9.52 16.97
N LYS A 23 7.40 -9.89 15.80
CA LYS A 23 8.82 -10.25 15.65
C LYS A 23 9.75 -9.07 15.99
N GLY A 24 9.35 -7.84 15.64
CA GLY A 24 10.07 -6.62 16.03
C GLY A 24 10.08 -6.36 17.54
N MET A 25 9.09 -6.87 18.27
CA MET A 25 9.03 -6.85 19.75
C MET A 25 9.80 -8.00 20.42
N ASN A 26 10.59 -8.76 19.65
CA ASN A 26 11.30 -9.97 20.10
C ASN A 26 10.38 -11.11 20.57
N ILE A 27 9.20 -11.26 19.95
CA ILE A 27 8.36 -12.45 20.13
C ILE A 27 8.79 -13.50 19.10
N ASP A 28 9.46 -14.55 19.57
CA ASP A 28 10.08 -15.56 18.72
C ASP A 28 9.06 -16.54 18.10
N ASP A 29 7.97 -16.86 18.80
CA ASP A 29 6.94 -17.74 18.26
C ASP A 29 5.58 -17.04 18.20
N PRO A 30 5.16 -16.55 17.01
CA PRO A 30 3.83 -16.00 16.81
C PRO A 30 2.73 -17.06 16.91
N VAL A 31 3.04 -18.37 16.91
CA VAL A 31 2.05 -19.44 17.03
C VAL A 31 1.66 -19.67 18.49
N GLU A 32 2.64 -19.64 19.40
CA GLU A 32 2.41 -19.80 20.84
C GLU A 32 2.07 -18.49 21.57
N PHE A 33 1.93 -17.38 20.82
CA PHE A 33 1.55 -16.10 21.39
C PHE A 33 0.12 -16.13 21.95
N ASP A 34 -0.08 -15.52 23.12
CA ASP A 34 -1.36 -15.49 23.84
C ASP A 34 -2.32 -14.48 23.20
N TYR A 35 -2.91 -14.85 22.06
CA TYR A 35 -3.96 -14.08 21.41
C TYR A 35 -5.27 -14.20 22.19
N MET A 36 -5.99 -13.08 22.32
CA MET A 36 -7.35 -13.09 22.88
C MET A 36 -8.31 -13.98 22.06
N ASP A 37 -8.25 -13.85 20.74
CA ASP A 37 -8.90 -14.74 19.78
C ASP A 37 -7.83 -15.25 18.79
N PRO A 38 -7.37 -16.50 18.91
CA PRO A 38 -6.27 -17.00 18.09
C PRO A 38 -6.69 -17.11 16.62
N PRO A 39 -5.89 -16.56 15.68
CA PRO A 39 -6.15 -16.77 14.27
C PRO A 39 -5.81 -18.22 13.86
N GLU A 40 -6.31 -18.63 12.70
CA GLU A 40 -5.99 -19.94 12.12
C GLU A 40 -4.47 -20.09 11.89
N HIS A 41 -3.90 -21.23 12.30
CA HIS A 41 -2.47 -21.53 12.12
C HIS A 41 -1.99 -21.33 10.66
N ASP A 42 -2.82 -21.69 9.69
CA ASP A 42 -2.51 -21.53 8.27
C ASP A 42 -2.30 -20.06 7.87
N LYS A 43 -3.04 -19.12 8.48
CA LYS A 43 -2.87 -17.68 8.24
C LYS A 43 -1.55 -17.16 8.82
N ILE A 44 -1.18 -17.64 10.01
CA ILE A 44 0.11 -17.31 10.64
C ILE A 44 1.26 -17.83 9.75
N LEU A 45 1.17 -19.09 9.32
CA LEU A 45 2.16 -19.72 8.44
C LEU A 45 2.26 -19.02 7.08
N ALA A 46 1.13 -18.63 6.49
CA ALA A 46 1.12 -17.88 5.24
C ALA A 46 1.83 -16.53 5.38
N ALA A 47 1.57 -15.80 6.47
CA ALA A 47 2.24 -14.53 6.75
C ALA A 47 3.75 -14.69 7.03
N LEU A 48 4.16 -15.71 7.79
CA LEU A 48 5.57 -16.04 7.98
C LEU A 48 6.28 -16.37 6.66
N ARG A 49 5.63 -17.16 5.79
CA ARG A 49 6.16 -17.48 4.44
C ARG A 49 6.32 -16.21 3.59
N MET A 50 5.35 -15.30 3.62
CA MET A 50 5.43 -14.03 2.90
C MET A 50 6.61 -13.17 3.39
N LEU A 51 6.79 -13.06 4.71
CA LEU A 51 7.91 -12.31 5.30
C LEU A 51 9.27 -12.96 4.98
N TYR A 52 9.35 -14.29 4.93
CA TYR A 52 10.54 -14.98 4.46
C TYR A 52 10.84 -14.68 2.99
N LEU A 53 9.83 -14.71 2.11
CA LEU A 53 9.99 -14.38 0.68
C LEU A 53 10.43 -12.93 0.46
N PHE A 54 9.99 -11.99 1.30
CA PHE A 54 10.46 -10.61 1.26
C PHE A 54 11.89 -10.43 1.80
N GLY A 55 12.45 -11.46 2.44
CA GLY A 55 13.76 -11.41 3.09
C GLY A 55 13.73 -10.71 4.46
N ALA A 56 12.54 -10.51 5.04
CA ALA A 56 12.38 -9.96 6.37
C ALA A 56 12.74 -10.99 7.46
N LEU A 57 12.55 -12.27 7.19
CA LEU A 57 12.92 -13.39 8.05
C LEU A 57 14.02 -14.25 7.42
N ASP A 58 14.87 -14.85 8.24
CA ASP A 58 15.85 -15.87 7.82
C ASP A 58 15.24 -17.30 7.85
N GLN A 59 16.06 -18.30 7.54
CA GLN A 59 15.65 -19.71 7.53
C GLN A 59 15.26 -20.24 8.91
N ASP A 60 15.77 -19.63 9.98
CA ASP A 60 15.45 -19.96 11.37
C ASP A 60 14.23 -19.16 11.88
N GLY A 61 13.60 -18.35 11.02
CA GLY A 61 12.45 -17.52 11.37
C GLY A 61 12.80 -16.29 12.21
N LYS A 62 14.07 -15.88 12.28
CA LYS A 62 14.52 -14.69 12.98
C LYS A 62 14.51 -13.47 12.08
N LEU A 63 14.37 -12.30 12.69
CA LEU A 63 14.30 -11.03 11.97
C LEU A 63 15.67 -10.65 11.39
N THR A 64 15.73 -10.46 10.08
CA THR A 64 16.93 -9.99 9.37
C THR A 64 17.13 -8.49 9.57
N GLN A 65 18.25 -7.94 9.07
CA GLN A 65 18.42 -6.48 9.07
C GLN A 65 17.35 -5.78 8.21
N ILE A 66 17.02 -6.35 7.06
CA ILE A 66 15.94 -5.84 6.19
C ILE A 66 14.60 -5.89 6.94
N GLY A 67 14.32 -6.98 7.67
CA GLY A 67 13.10 -7.10 8.47
C GLY A 67 13.01 -6.04 9.56
N ARG A 68 14.13 -5.74 10.25
CA ARG A 68 14.21 -4.64 11.22
C ARG A 68 13.92 -3.29 10.58
N ASP A 69 14.55 -3.01 9.44
CA ASP A 69 14.34 -1.76 8.71
C ASP A 69 12.89 -1.63 8.21
N MET A 70 12.28 -2.74 7.77
CA MET A 70 10.87 -2.78 7.36
C MET A 70 9.91 -2.48 8.52
N ALA A 71 10.20 -2.99 9.72
CA ALA A 71 9.38 -2.79 10.92
C ALA A 71 9.36 -1.33 11.40
N LEU A 72 10.29 -0.48 10.93
CA LEU A 72 10.31 0.95 11.25
C LEU A 72 9.27 1.75 10.45
N PHE A 73 8.80 1.22 9.32
CA PHE A 73 7.85 1.93 8.47
C PHE A 73 6.40 1.56 8.83
N PRO A 74 5.48 2.54 8.93
CA PRO A 74 4.05 2.28 9.15
C PRO A 74 3.36 1.91 7.82
N LEU A 75 3.91 0.93 7.11
CA LEU A 75 3.46 0.49 5.79
C LEU A 75 3.32 -1.04 5.78
N GLU A 76 2.52 -1.54 4.84
CA GLU A 76 2.46 -2.98 4.57
C GLU A 76 3.85 -3.53 4.20
N PRO A 77 4.22 -4.74 4.65
CA PRO A 77 5.56 -5.30 4.41
C PRO A 77 5.97 -5.33 2.93
N SER A 78 5.03 -5.54 2.01
CA SER A 78 5.29 -5.49 0.57
C SER A 78 5.75 -4.10 0.10
N LEU A 79 5.10 -3.04 0.56
CA LEU A 79 5.44 -1.65 0.23
C LEU A 79 6.75 -1.23 0.89
N SER A 80 6.96 -1.59 2.16
CA SER A 80 8.23 -1.36 2.86
C SER A 80 9.40 -2.02 2.14
N ARG A 81 9.22 -3.28 1.69
CA ARG A 81 10.26 -4.00 0.94
C ARG A 81 10.59 -3.32 -0.39
N MET A 82 9.57 -2.84 -1.09
CA MET A 82 9.70 -2.11 -2.34
C MET A 82 10.45 -0.79 -2.15
N LEU A 83 10.16 -0.04 -1.08
CA LEU A 83 10.90 1.17 -0.73
C LEU A 83 12.37 0.88 -0.45
N LEU A 84 12.68 -0.14 0.36
CA LEU A 84 14.06 -0.52 0.65
C LEU A 84 14.81 -0.99 -0.60
N ALA A 85 14.15 -1.73 -1.50
CA ALA A 85 14.74 -2.16 -2.77
C ALA A 85 15.07 -0.96 -3.69
N SER A 86 14.23 0.08 -3.69
CA SER A 86 14.41 1.27 -4.54
C SER A 86 15.74 1.99 -4.31
N VAL A 87 16.30 1.90 -3.09
CA VAL A 87 17.60 2.49 -2.74
C VAL A 87 18.71 1.82 -3.55
N ALA A 88 18.68 0.48 -3.66
CA ALA A 88 19.65 -0.25 -4.47
C ALA A 88 19.51 0.04 -5.97
N HIS A 89 18.28 0.28 -6.44
CA HIS A 89 17.97 0.62 -7.83
C HIS A 89 18.11 2.11 -8.15
N ARG A 90 18.44 2.96 -7.18
CA ARG A 90 18.57 4.43 -7.31
C ARG A 90 17.30 5.13 -7.83
N CYS A 91 16.13 4.57 -7.52
CA CYS A 91 14.81 5.12 -7.90
C CYS A 91 13.94 5.46 -6.68
N SER A 92 14.56 5.85 -5.57
CA SER A 92 13.86 6.07 -4.29
C SER A 92 12.87 7.22 -4.33
N SER A 93 13.16 8.30 -5.06
CA SER A 93 12.24 9.43 -5.22
C SER A 93 10.94 9.00 -5.89
N ASP A 94 11.04 8.36 -7.05
CA ASP A 94 9.90 7.91 -7.83
C ASP A 94 9.11 6.84 -7.06
N MET A 95 9.81 5.90 -6.43
CA MET A 95 9.15 4.86 -5.66
C MET A 95 8.41 5.42 -4.44
N LEU A 96 8.95 6.45 -3.79
CA LEU A 96 8.28 7.13 -2.68
C LEU A 96 6.98 7.79 -3.15
N THR A 97 6.97 8.44 -4.32
CA THR A 97 5.75 9.00 -4.92
C THR A 97 4.72 7.91 -5.21
N VAL A 98 5.13 6.79 -5.81
CA VAL A 98 4.21 5.67 -6.11
C VAL A 98 3.65 5.08 -4.81
N ILE A 99 4.49 4.85 -3.80
CA ILE A 99 4.05 4.30 -2.51
C ILE A 99 3.09 5.25 -1.80
N ALA A 100 3.34 6.55 -1.82
CA ALA A 100 2.43 7.55 -1.23
C ALA A 100 1.04 7.52 -1.89
N LEU A 101 0.99 7.42 -3.22
CA LEU A 101 -0.27 7.31 -3.96
C LEU A 101 -1.01 6.00 -3.68
N LEU A 102 -0.29 4.89 -3.50
CA LEU A 102 -0.86 3.59 -3.16
C LEU A 102 -1.34 3.49 -1.70
N ALA A 103 -0.62 4.11 -0.78
CA ALA A 103 -0.93 4.12 0.65
C ALA A 103 -2.13 5.04 0.98
N THR A 104 -2.52 5.91 0.06
CA THR A 104 -3.66 6.80 0.25
C THR A 104 -4.98 6.03 0.23
N ASP A 105 -5.82 6.25 1.25
CA ASP A 105 -7.13 5.61 1.41
C ASP A 105 -7.95 5.64 0.11
N GLY A 106 -8.13 4.46 -0.48
CA GLY A 106 -9.03 4.22 -1.59
C GLY A 106 -8.41 3.72 -2.89
N ALA A 107 -7.07 3.54 -2.99
CA ALA A 107 -6.32 3.00 -4.15
C ALA A 107 -6.62 3.61 -5.53
N ASN A 108 -7.58 4.53 -5.59
CA ASN A 108 -8.24 4.99 -6.79
C ASN A 108 -8.23 6.51 -6.71
N VAL A 109 -7.06 7.04 -7.07
CA VAL A 109 -6.80 8.46 -7.24
C VAL A 109 -7.78 9.09 -8.24
N PHE A 110 -8.35 8.27 -9.12
CA PHE A 110 -9.36 8.65 -10.09
C PHE A 110 -10.77 8.61 -9.50
N TYR A 111 -11.54 9.66 -9.75
CA TYR A 111 -12.96 9.74 -9.48
C TYR A 111 -13.75 9.23 -10.69
N ARG A 112 -14.69 8.31 -10.46
CA ARG A 112 -15.58 7.79 -11.51
C ARG A 112 -17.02 8.28 -11.28
N PRO A 113 -17.54 9.19 -12.12
CA PRO A 113 -18.90 9.72 -11.97
C PRO A 113 -19.96 8.69 -12.33
N SER A 114 -21.19 8.86 -11.82
CA SER A 114 -22.32 7.97 -12.08
C SER A 114 -22.97 8.18 -13.45
N MET A 115 -22.92 9.42 -13.97
CA MET A 115 -23.51 9.81 -15.26
C MET A 115 -22.70 9.27 -16.44
N GLU A 116 -23.36 8.67 -17.43
CA GLU A 116 -22.68 7.94 -18.51
C GLU A 116 -21.85 8.83 -19.43
N GLU A 117 -22.31 10.06 -19.71
CA GLU A 117 -21.55 11.04 -20.49
C GLU A 117 -20.25 11.46 -19.79
N GLU A 118 -20.32 11.71 -18.49
CA GLU A 118 -19.16 12.07 -17.68
C GLU A 118 -18.19 10.89 -17.50
N LYS A 119 -18.67 9.64 -17.52
CA LYS A 119 -17.79 8.46 -17.50
C LYS A 119 -16.92 8.38 -18.75
N LYS A 120 -17.46 8.71 -19.93
CA LYS A 120 -16.68 8.75 -21.17
C LYS A 120 -15.61 9.83 -21.10
N ALA A 121 -15.98 11.02 -20.61
CA ALA A 121 -15.03 12.12 -20.40
C ALA A 121 -13.93 11.76 -19.37
N ALA A 122 -14.29 11.12 -18.25
CA ALA A 122 -13.34 10.65 -17.24
C ALA A 122 -12.39 9.58 -17.77
N THR A 123 -12.88 8.66 -18.60
CA THR A 123 -12.05 7.62 -19.22
C THR A 123 -11.07 8.22 -20.22
N ALA A 124 -11.53 9.17 -21.05
CA ALA A 124 -10.67 9.91 -21.97
C ALA A 124 -9.59 10.73 -21.23
N ALA A 125 -9.95 11.39 -20.12
CA ALA A 125 -9.00 12.10 -19.27
C ALA A 125 -7.99 11.13 -18.62
N LYS A 126 -8.41 9.94 -18.19
CA LYS A 126 -7.49 8.93 -17.63
C LYS A 126 -6.48 8.45 -18.67
N GLN A 127 -6.87 8.34 -19.93
CA GLN A 127 -6.01 7.87 -21.01
C GLN A 127 -4.78 8.76 -21.23
N GLN A 128 -4.84 10.05 -20.88
CA GLN A 128 -3.67 10.95 -20.98
C GLN A 128 -2.54 10.60 -19.99
N PHE A 129 -2.85 9.82 -18.95
CA PHE A 129 -1.89 9.34 -17.96
C PHE A 129 -1.45 7.91 -18.23
N TYR A 130 -1.98 7.25 -19.27
CA TYR A 130 -1.56 5.92 -19.63
C TYR A 130 -0.10 5.91 -20.07
N ASP A 131 0.66 4.95 -19.55
CA ASP A 131 2.03 4.73 -19.94
C ASP A 131 2.21 3.26 -20.39
N PRO A 132 2.84 2.99 -21.54
CA PRO A 132 3.10 1.62 -22.01
C PRO A 132 3.93 0.78 -21.05
N GLU A 133 4.75 1.42 -20.20
CA GLU A 133 5.60 0.74 -19.22
C GLU A 133 4.81 0.19 -18.02
N GLY A 134 3.59 0.70 -17.80
CA GLY A 134 2.64 0.17 -16.81
C GLY A 134 1.95 1.22 -15.96
N ASP A 135 1.06 0.76 -15.08
CA ASP A 135 0.20 1.63 -14.27
C ASP A 135 1.00 2.51 -13.27
N TYR A 136 2.10 2.01 -12.72
CA TYR A 136 2.95 2.78 -11.81
C TYR A 136 3.66 3.94 -12.51
N ALA A 137 4.09 3.76 -13.76
CA ALA A 137 4.63 4.85 -14.58
C ALA A 137 3.54 5.90 -14.89
N GLY A 138 2.31 5.44 -15.13
CA GLY A 138 1.16 6.34 -15.26
C GLY A 138 0.85 7.14 -13.99
N MET A 139 1.01 6.54 -12.80
CA MET A 139 0.88 7.23 -11.51
C MET A 139 1.95 8.30 -11.30
N LEU A 140 3.19 8.03 -11.70
CA LEU A 140 4.27 9.01 -11.69
C LEU A 140 3.96 10.19 -12.61
N ARG A 141 3.53 9.90 -13.85
CA ARG A 141 3.10 10.92 -14.82
C ARG A 141 1.98 11.79 -14.27
N LEU A 142 0.98 11.17 -13.63
CA LEU A 142 -0.13 11.86 -12.97
C LEU A 142 0.38 12.84 -11.90
N TYR A 143 1.27 12.37 -11.02
CA TYR A 143 1.83 13.22 -9.95
C TYR A 143 2.63 14.39 -10.50
N SER A 144 3.54 14.14 -11.45
CA SER A 144 4.35 15.19 -12.09
C SER A 144 3.49 16.24 -12.81
N MET A 145 2.41 15.82 -13.46
CA MET A 145 1.46 16.76 -14.07
C MET A 145 0.69 17.56 -13.01
N TRP A 146 0.27 16.94 -11.91
CA TRP A 146 -0.41 17.66 -10.83
C TRP A 146 0.51 18.69 -10.17
N GLU A 147 1.75 18.32 -9.90
CA GLU A 147 2.77 19.19 -9.31
C GLU A 147 3.04 20.40 -10.22
N SER A 148 3.24 20.16 -11.52
CA SER A 148 3.46 21.21 -12.53
C SER A 148 2.26 22.17 -12.67
N ASN A 149 1.04 21.70 -12.40
CA ASN A 149 -0.19 22.50 -12.48
C ASN A 149 -0.56 23.18 -11.14
N GLY A 150 0.44 23.39 -10.28
CA GLY A 150 0.31 24.21 -9.07
C GLY A 150 0.04 23.43 -7.79
N GLY A 151 0.20 22.09 -7.82
CA GLY A 151 0.25 21.20 -6.67
C GLY A 151 -0.84 21.46 -5.63
N ILE A 152 -0.47 21.45 -4.35
CA ILE A 152 -1.39 21.63 -3.22
C ILE A 152 -2.12 22.99 -3.26
N LYS A 153 -1.50 24.05 -3.77
CA LYS A 153 -2.02 25.43 -3.67
C LYS A 153 -3.06 25.77 -4.75
N LYS A 154 -2.90 25.26 -5.97
CA LYS A 154 -3.75 25.60 -7.13
C LYS A 154 -4.25 24.39 -7.93
N GLY A 155 -3.86 23.17 -7.55
CA GLY A 155 -4.20 21.95 -8.26
C GLY A 155 -5.67 21.53 -8.19
N LEU A 156 -6.51 22.19 -7.37
CA LEU A 156 -7.93 21.82 -7.24
C LEU A 156 -8.70 21.89 -8.57
N PHE A 157 -8.49 22.94 -9.36
CA PHE A 157 -9.14 23.09 -10.67
C PHE A 157 -8.66 22.01 -11.65
N TRP A 158 -7.36 21.73 -11.64
CA TRP A 158 -6.75 20.68 -12.46
C TRP A 158 -7.26 19.29 -12.07
N CYS A 159 -7.37 19.00 -10.77
CA CYS A 159 -7.92 17.74 -10.26
C CYS A 159 -9.38 17.55 -10.71
N LYS A 160 -10.22 18.60 -10.61
CA LYS A 160 -11.61 18.53 -11.09
C LYS A 160 -11.69 18.29 -12.60
N LYS A 161 -10.89 18.99 -13.40
CA LYS A 161 -10.86 18.83 -14.86
C LYS A 161 -10.44 17.42 -15.29
N ASN A 162 -9.51 16.80 -14.56
CA ASN A 162 -8.95 15.50 -14.90
C ASN A 162 -9.57 14.33 -14.12
N TYR A 163 -10.68 14.56 -13.42
CA TYR A 163 -11.37 13.53 -12.62
C TYR A 163 -10.44 12.86 -11.59
N VAL A 164 -9.61 13.65 -10.92
CA VAL A 164 -8.66 13.22 -9.88
C VAL A 164 -9.14 13.72 -8.53
N GLN A 165 -9.02 12.90 -7.50
CA GLN A 165 -9.38 13.27 -6.14
C GLN A 165 -8.31 14.19 -5.55
N SER A 166 -8.64 15.47 -5.36
CA SER A 166 -7.70 16.46 -4.80
C SER A 166 -7.24 16.13 -3.38
N ARG A 167 -8.11 15.48 -2.58
CA ARG A 167 -7.77 15.05 -1.22
C ARG A 167 -6.74 13.93 -1.23
N ALA A 168 -6.82 13.02 -2.21
CA ALA A 168 -5.86 11.92 -2.33
C ALA A 168 -4.48 12.43 -2.75
N MET A 169 -4.43 13.42 -3.65
CA MET A 169 -3.16 14.03 -4.09
C MET A 169 -2.48 14.91 -3.03
N ALA A 170 -3.23 15.40 -2.04
CA ALA A 170 -2.74 16.32 -1.02
C ALA A 170 -2.34 15.61 0.30
N LYS A 171 -2.69 14.33 0.44
CA LYS A 171 -2.24 13.48 1.55
C LYS A 171 -0.82 12.99 1.29
#